data_AF-A4NWN4-F1
#
_entry.id   AF-A4NWN4-F1
#
_cell.length_a   1.000
_cell.length_b   1.000
_cell.length_c   1.000
_cell.angle_alpha   90.00
_cell.angle_beta   90.00
_cell.angle_gamma   90.00
#
_symmetry.space_group_name_H-M   'P 1'
#
loop_
_entity.id
_entity.type
_entity.pdbx_description
1 polymer ?
#
loop_
_entity_poly.entity_id
_entity_poly.type
_entity_poly.pdbx_seq_one_letter_code
_entity_poly.pdbx_strand_id
1 'polypeptide(L)'
;MRRIIDMTTKEGDIILDYHLGSGTTAAVAHKMNRQYIGIEQMDYIETLAVERLKKVIDGEQGGISKAVNWKGGGEFVYAELAPFNETAKQQILACENSNDIKTLFNELCERYFLKYNVSADEFSQIIEEPEFQALPLDEQKQMVLEMLDLNQMYVSLSEMDDEQFAGCLNDDDKTLSRAFYQSVKNQAEKKDGE
;
A
#
# COMPACT_ATOMS: atom_id res chain seq x y z
N MET A 1 18.80 -8.88 -14.70
CA MET A 1 18.89 -8.12 -13.45
C MET A 1 20.32 -7.80 -13.02
N ARG A 2 21.12 -8.75 -12.50
CA ARG A 2 22.51 -8.50 -12.01
C ARG A 2 23.34 -7.59 -12.90
N ARG A 3 23.41 -7.87 -14.20
CA ARG A 3 24.17 -7.06 -15.16
C ARG A 3 23.77 -5.58 -15.12
N ILE A 4 22.47 -5.28 -15.06
CA ILE A 4 21.96 -3.91 -15.04
C ILE A 4 22.47 -3.22 -13.77
N ILE A 5 22.20 -3.82 -12.60
CA ILE A 5 22.63 -3.30 -11.30
C ILE A 5 24.14 -3.05 -11.26
N ASP A 6 24.95 -4.01 -11.73
CA ASP A 6 26.41 -3.92 -11.74
C ASP A 6 26.94 -2.78 -12.63
N MET A 7 26.27 -2.53 -13.76
CA MET A 7 26.68 -1.49 -14.72
C MET A 7 26.22 -0.08 -14.30
N THR A 8 25.16 0.03 -13.49
CA THR A 8 24.52 1.34 -13.19
C THR A 8 24.63 1.76 -11.73
N THR A 9 25.11 0.91 -10.83
CA THR A 9 25.16 1.19 -9.38
C THR A 9 26.43 0.68 -8.72
N LYS A 10 26.80 1.32 -7.61
CA LYS A 10 27.84 0.87 -6.69
C LYS A 10 27.23 0.16 -5.49
N GLU A 11 28.09 -0.52 -4.74
CA GLU A 11 27.72 -1.05 -3.43
C GLU A 11 27.23 0.10 -2.52
N GLY A 12 26.17 -0.16 -1.75
CA GLY A 12 25.50 0.83 -0.91
C GLY A 12 24.46 1.71 -1.63
N ASP A 13 24.44 1.77 -2.96
CA ASP A 13 23.40 2.54 -3.68
C ASP A 13 22.00 1.96 -3.44
N ILE A 14 20.98 2.81 -3.59
CA ILE A 14 19.56 2.43 -3.44
C ILE A 14 18.97 2.08 -4.81
N ILE A 15 18.28 0.94 -4.89
CA ILE A 15 17.53 0.50 -6.07
C ILE A 15 16.03 0.55 -5.78
N LEU A 16 15.28 1.27 -6.60
CA LEU A 16 13.82 1.28 -6.55
C LEU A 16 13.25 0.32 -7.60
N ASP A 17 12.37 -0.57 -7.17
CA ASP A 17 11.52 -1.38 -8.04
C ASP A 17 10.07 -1.26 -7.60
N TYR A 18 9.28 -0.50 -8.37
CA TYR A 18 7.87 -0.26 -8.07
C TYR A 18 6.91 -1.25 -8.74
N HIS A 19 7.46 -2.30 -9.37
CA HIS A 19 6.75 -3.47 -9.87
C HIS A 19 7.49 -4.72 -9.39
N LEU A 20 7.68 -4.81 -8.07
CA LEU A 20 8.57 -5.77 -7.44
C LEU A 20 8.26 -7.22 -7.83
N GLY A 21 6.98 -7.53 -8.04
CA GLY A 21 6.47 -8.85 -8.38
C GLY A 21 6.93 -9.86 -7.35
N SER A 22 7.62 -10.90 -7.82
CA SER A 22 8.16 -11.93 -6.94
C SER A 22 9.41 -11.52 -6.15
N GLY A 23 9.94 -10.29 -6.31
CA GLY A 23 11.09 -9.78 -5.56
C GLY A 23 12.45 -10.02 -6.19
N THR A 24 12.54 -10.22 -7.51
CA THR A 24 13.81 -10.53 -8.19
C THR A 24 14.83 -9.40 -8.08
N THR A 25 14.41 -8.15 -8.26
CA THR A 25 15.29 -6.98 -8.18
C THR A 25 15.83 -6.81 -6.77
N ALA A 26 14.96 -6.83 -5.76
CA ALA A 26 15.35 -6.79 -4.35
C ALA A 26 16.30 -7.93 -3.97
N ALA A 27 16.01 -9.18 -4.36
CA ALA A 27 16.87 -10.33 -4.07
C ALA A 27 18.28 -10.20 -4.68
N VAL A 28 18.39 -9.66 -5.90
CA VAL A 28 19.68 -9.43 -6.55
C VAL A 28 20.41 -8.24 -5.94
N ALA A 29 19.71 -7.13 -5.65
CA ALA A 29 20.26 -5.96 -4.98
C ALA A 29 20.83 -6.33 -3.60
N HIS A 30 20.05 -7.05 -2.80
CA HIS A 30 20.43 -7.53 -1.47
C HIS A 30 21.72 -8.36 -1.52
N LYS A 31 21.78 -9.38 -2.40
CA LYS A 31 22.96 -10.26 -2.56
C LYS A 31 24.20 -9.52 -3.08
N MET A 32 24.01 -8.33 -3.64
CA MET A 32 25.06 -7.47 -4.17
C MET A 32 25.36 -6.29 -3.22
N ASN A 33 24.88 -6.31 -1.97
CA ASN A 33 25.09 -5.24 -0.99
C ASN A 33 24.59 -3.86 -1.46
N ARG A 34 23.46 -3.81 -2.15
CA ARG A 34 22.72 -2.57 -2.43
C ARG A 34 21.54 -2.45 -1.48
N GLN A 35 21.18 -1.23 -1.13
CA GLN A 35 19.89 -0.95 -0.51
C GLN A 35 18.79 -1.05 -1.57
N TYR A 36 17.56 -1.34 -1.15
CA TYR A 36 16.45 -1.41 -2.09
C TYR A 36 15.13 -0.98 -1.45
N ILE A 37 14.26 -0.44 -2.30
CA ILE A 37 12.86 -0.17 -2.01
C ILE A 37 12.06 -0.94 -3.06
N GLY A 38 11.24 -1.88 -2.59
CA GLY A 38 10.33 -2.65 -3.43
C GLY A 38 8.90 -2.23 -3.15
N ILE A 39 8.10 -2.01 -4.20
CA ILE A 39 6.66 -1.75 -4.09
C ILE A 39 5.93 -2.78 -4.95
N GLU A 40 4.90 -3.39 -4.38
CA GLU A 40 4.00 -4.33 -5.06
C GLU A 40 2.58 -4.07 -4.56
N GLN A 41 1.61 -4.13 -5.48
CA GLN A 41 0.20 -3.84 -5.21
C GLN A 41 -0.63 -5.11 -5.08
N MET A 42 -0.17 -6.23 -5.64
CA MET A 42 -0.92 -7.47 -5.67
C MET A 42 -0.88 -8.21 -4.31
N ASP A 43 -1.93 -8.97 -4.03
CA ASP A 43 -2.16 -9.73 -2.80
C ASP A 43 -1.13 -10.84 -2.52
N TYR A 44 -0.30 -11.19 -3.50
CA TYR A 44 0.71 -12.25 -3.36
C TYR A 44 2.02 -11.80 -2.71
N ILE A 45 2.16 -10.52 -2.33
CA ILE A 45 3.43 -9.96 -1.82
C ILE A 45 3.99 -10.75 -0.63
N GLU A 46 3.14 -11.13 0.32
CA GLU A 46 3.52 -11.89 1.51
C GLU A 46 3.95 -13.32 1.17
N THR A 47 3.32 -13.96 0.19
CA THR A 47 3.56 -15.37 -0.15
C THR A 47 4.70 -15.56 -1.15
N LEU A 48 5.04 -14.53 -1.93
CA LEU A 48 6.07 -14.58 -2.96
C LEU A 48 7.31 -13.74 -2.63
N ALA A 49 7.15 -12.42 -2.53
CA ALA A 49 8.28 -11.51 -2.38
C ALA A 49 8.90 -11.59 -0.99
N VAL A 50 8.07 -11.53 0.05
CA VAL A 50 8.49 -11.62 1.46
C VAL A 50 9.16 -12.96 1.73
N GLU A 51 8.51 -14.08 1.35
CA GLU A 51 9.10 -15.42 1.51
C GLU A 51 10.40 -15.62 0.73
N ARG A 52 10.52 -15.02 -0.45
CA ARG A 52 11.80 -15.01 -1.18
C ARG A 52 12.88 -14.25 -0.41
N LEU A 53 12.59 -13.05 0.07
CA LEU A 53 13.58 -12.23 0.77
C LEU A 53 14.02 -12.86 2.10
N LYS A 54 13.12 -13.52 2.82
CA LYS A 54 13.48 -14.37 3.97
C LYS A 54 14.50 -15.44 3.59
N LYS A 55 14.25 -16.20 2.51
CA LYS A 55 15.21 -17.20 2.00
C LYS A 55 16.54 -16.59 1.60
N VAL A 56 16.53 -15.39 1.00
CA VAL A 56 17.76 -14.64 0.67
C VAL A 56 18.56 -14.37 1.95
N ILE A 57 17.92 -13.86 3.00
CA ILE A 57 18.56 -13.61 4.30
C ILE A 57 19.08 -14.91 4.92
N ASP A 58 18.33 -16.01 4.80
CA ASP A 58 18.74 -17.34 5.29
C ASP A 58 19.89 -17.96 4.46
N GLY A 59 20.36 -17.28 3.43
CA GLY A 59 21.52 -17.71 2.64
C GLY A 59 21.19 -18.73 1.57
N GLU A 60 19.98 -18.70 0.99
CA GLU A 60 19.63 -19.56 -0.14
C GLU A 60 20.66 -19.46 -1.28
N GLN A 61 20.82 -20.56 -2.01
CA GLN A 61 21.84 -20.68 -3.06
C GLN A 61 21.27 -20.51 -4.49
N GLY A 62 20.04 -19.99 -4.62
CA GLY A 62 19.38 -19.69 -5.89
C GLY A 62 19.86 -18.40 -6.57
N GLY A 63 19.59 -18.28 -7.87
CA GLY A 63 19.91 -17.08 -8.65
C GLY A 63 21.41 -16.79 -8.71
N ILE A 64 21.82 -15.59 -8.28
CA ILE A 64 23.22 -15.14 -8.35
C ILE A 64 24.08 -15.56 -7.16
N SER A 65 23.53 -16.25 -6.15
CA SER A 65 24.20 -16.53 -4.88
C SER A 65 25.61 -17.09 -5.05
N LYS A 66 25.78 -18.13 -5.87
CA LYS A 66 27.10 -18.75 -6.12
C LYS A 66 28.09 -17.77 -6.77
N ALA A 67 27.60 -16.93 -7.65
CA ALA A 67 28.44 -16.03 -8.45
C ALA A 67 28.90 -14.79 -7.66
N VAL A 68 28.29 -14.51 -6.51
CA VAL A 68 28.70 -13.45 -5.57
C VAL A 68 29.12 -14.02 -4.20
N ASN A 69 29.28 -15.34 -4.11
CA ASN A 69 29.61 -16.05 -2.87
C ASN A 69 28.67 -15.70 -1.69
N TRP A 70 27.37 -15.54 -1.96
CA TRP A 70 26.37 -15.18 -0.95
C TRP A 70 26.25 -16.24 0.15
N LYS A 71 26.23 -15.78 1.41
CA LYS A 71 26.13 -16.63 2.61
C LYS A 71 24.90 -16.36 3.47
N GLY A 72 24.06 -15.39 3.10
CA GLY A 72 22.96 -14.90 3.94
C GLY A 72 23.37 -13.70 4.79
N GLY A 73 22.43 -13.25 5.61
CA GLY A 73 22.50 -12.03 6.41
C GLY A 73 21.69 -10.88 5.82
N GLY A 74 21.76 -9.73 6.49
CA GLY A 74 20.95 -8.56 6.16
C GLY A 74 19.55 -8.63 6.75
N GLU A 75 18.76 -7.60 6.48
CA GLU A 75 17.39 -7.46 6.93
C GLU A 75 16.58 -6.67 5.90
N PHE A 76 15.25 -6.71 6.04
CA PHE A 76 14.35 -5.80 5.34
C PHE A 76 13.20 -5.44 6.26
N VAL A 77 12.63 -4.26 6.03
CA VAL A 77 11.38 -3.83 6.67
C VAL A 77 10.24 -4.04 5.68
N TYR A 78 9.15 -4.62 6.17
CA TYR A 78 7.89 -4.72 5.46
C TYR A 78 6.90 -3.74 6.09
N ALA A 79 6.20 -2.96 5.26
CA ALA A 79 5.18 -2.03 5.69
C ALA A 79 4.10 -1.92 4.61
N GLU A 80 2.89 -1.62 5.05
CA GLU A 80 1.73 -1.42 4.19
C GLU A 80 1.17 -0.01 4.38
N LEU A 81 0.44 0.48 3.38
CA LEU A 81 -0.31 1.71 3.52
C LEU A 81 -1.58 1.44 4.31
N ALA A 82 -1.82 2.22 5.36
CA ALA A 82 -3.02 2.09 6.18
C ALA A 82 -4.27 2.43 5.35
N PRO A 83 -5.16 1.47 5.09
CA PRO A 83 -6.31 1.71 4.22
C PRO A 83 -7.34 2.61 4.91
N PHE A 84 -7.94 3.49 4.13
CA PHE A 84 -9.13 4.26 4.51
C PHE A 84 -10.25 4.09 3.48
N ASN A 85 -10.33 4.93 2.43
CA ASN A 85 -11.30 4.67 1.36
C ASN A 85 -11.02 3.35 0.61
N GLU A 86 -9.80 2.79 0.69
CA GLU A 86 -9.56 1.42 0.21
C GLU A 86 -10.42 0.39 0.97
N THR A 87 -10.65 0.57 2.28
CA THR A 87 -11.59 -0.25 3.05
C THR A 87 -13.01 -0.14 2.52
N ALA A 88 -13.48 1.09 2.25
CA ALA A 88 -14.79 1.32 1.62
C ALA A 88 -14.90 0.61 0.27
N LYS A 89 -13.89 0.74 -0.58
CA LYS A 89 -13.84 0.05 -1.87
C LYS A 89 -13.95 -1.47 -1.72
N GLN A 90 -13.22 -2.07 -0.78
CA GLN A 90 -13.32 -3.51 -0.54
C GLN A 90 -14.71 -3.93 -0.04
N GLN A 91 -15.31 -3.13 0.85
CA GLN A 91 -16.69 -3.35 1.32
C GLN A 91 -17.70 -3.31 0.16
N ILE A 92 -17.58 -2.33 -0.76
CA ILE A 92 -18.46 -2.21 -1.93
C ILE A 92 -18.29 -3.42 -2.87
N LEU A 93 -17.04 -3.82 -3.14
CA LEU A 93 -16.77 -4.98 -3.99
C LEU A 93 -17.29 -6.30 -3.39
N ALA A 94 -17.31 -6.40 -2.05
CA ALA A 94 -17.81 -7.55 -1.32
C ALA A 94 -19.34 -7.64 -1.24
N CYS A 95 -20.10 -6.59 -1.59
CA CYS A 95 -21.57 -6.66 -1.63
C CYS A 95 -22.05 -7.78 -2.58
N GLU A 96 -22.99 -8.60 -2.15
CA GLU A 96 -23.51 -9.72 -2.94
C GLU A 96 -24.83 -9.38 -3.63
N ASN A 97 -25.50 -8.30 -3.20
CA ASN A 97 -26.79 -7.86 -3.72
C ASN A 97 -27.03 -6.35 -3.52
N SER A 98 -28.09 -5.81 -4.14
CA SER A 98 -28.44 -4.37 -4.09
C SER A 98 -28.75 -3.87 -2.68
N ASN A 99 -29.31 -4.73 -1.79
CA ASN A 99 -29.63 -4.31 -0.43
C ASN A 99 -28.36 -4.10 0.42
N ASP A 100 -27.30 -4.88 0.15
CA ASP A 100 -26.01 -4.68 0.79
C ASP A 100 -25.44 -3.30 0.43
N ILE A 101 -25.55 -2.91 -0.84
CA ILE A 101 -25.11 -1.58 -1.33
C ILE A 101 -25.88 -0.47 -0.63
N LYS A 102 -27.22 -0.59 -0.54
CA LYS A 102 -28.06 0.38 0.17
C LYS A 102 -27.67 0.52 1.64
N THR A 103 -27.42 -0.61 2.30
CA THR A 103 -27.07 -0.62 3.71
C THR A 103 -25.70 0.03 3.93
N LEU A 104 -24.74 -0.30 3.08
CA LEU A 104 -23.38 0.25 3.12
C LEU A 104 -23.36 1.75 2.82
N PHE A 105 -24.25 2.24 1.96
CA PHE A 105 -24.26 3.63 1.51
C PHE A 105 -24.30 4.67 2.63
N ASN A 106 -25.08 4.42 3.68
CA ASN A 106 -25.15 5.33 4.83
C ASN A 106 -23.79 5.41 5.55
N GLU A 107 -23.12 4.27 5.74
CA GLU A 107 -21.76 4.24 6.30
C GLU A 107 -20.76 4.97 5.40
N LEU A 108 -20.88 4.83 4.07
CA LEU A 108 -20.03 5.54 3.10
C LEU A 108 -20.13 7.05 3.25
N CYS A 109 -21.35 7.57 3.40
CA CYS A 109 -21.59 9.01 3.51
C CYS A 109 -21.17 9.59 4.87
N GLU A 110 -21.31 8.82 5.96
CA GLU A 110 -20.98 9.30 7.30
C GLU A 110 -19.50 9.19 7.61
N ARG A 111 -18.84 8.13 7.14
CA ARG A 111 -17.49 7.77 7.57
C ARG A 111 -16.42 8.10 6.55
N TYR A 112 -16.67 7.92 5.26
CA TYR A 112 -15.61 7.92 4.24
C TYR A 112 -15.59 9.23 3.43
N PHE A 113 -14.46 9.49 2.77
CA PHE A 113 -14.33 10.71 1.96
C PHE A 113 -14.94 10.52 0.58
N LEU A 114 -15.95 11.32 0.27
CA LEU A 114 -16.55 11.41 -1.06
C LEU A 114 -15.91 12.53 -1.87
N LYS A 115 -15.96 12.43 -3.19
CA LYS A 115 -15.52 13.51 -4.08
C LYS A 115 -16.30 14.79 -3.77
N TYR A 116 -15.62 15.93 -3.81
CA TYR A 116 -16.20 17.24 -3.51
C TYR A 116 -17.42 17.63 -4.38
N ASN A 117 -17.55 17.02 -5.56
CA ASN A 117 -18.64 17.28 -6.50
C ASN A 117 -19.80 16.27 -6.37
N VAL A 118 -19.75 15.40 -5.36
CA VAL A 118 -20.79 14.42 -5.05
C VAL A 118 -21.57 14.93 -3.85
N SER A 119 -22.89 15.08 -4.02
CA SER A 119 -23.80 15.37 -2.93
C SER A 119 -24.35 14.06 -2.37
N ALA A 120 -24.08 13.80 -1.09
CA ALA A 120 -24.63 12.64 -0.37
C ALA A 120 -26.17 12.64 -0.39
N ASP A 121 -26.78 13.82 -0.27
CA ASP A 121 -28.24 14.00 -0.28
C ASP A 121 -28.86 13.70 -1.65
N GLU A 122 -28.17 14.04 -2.75
CA GLU A 122 -28.65 13.73 -4.10
C GLU A 122 -28.48 12.23 -4.39
N PHE A 123 -27.34 11.66 -4.00
CA PHE A 123 -27.07 10.26 -4.27
C PHE A 123 -27.91 9.30 -3.42
N SER A 124 -28.26 9.70 -2.18
CA SER A 124 -29.22 8.95 -1.35
C SER A 124 -30.58 8.82 -2.02
N GLN A 125 -31.02 9.84 -2.76
CA GLN A 125 -32.26 9.80 -3.54
C GLN A 125 -32.12 8.88 -4.76
N ILE A 126 -31.02 9.00 -5.50
CA ILE A 126 -30.73 8.18 -6.69
C ILE A 126 -30.72 6.68 -6.33
N ILE A 127 -30.14 6.30 -5.19
CA ILE A 127 -30.11 4.89 -4.77
C ILE A 127 -31.52 4.31 -4.55
N GLU A 128 -32.49 5.14 -4.19
CA GLU A 128 -33.88 4.69 -4.02
C GLU A 128 -34.68 4.66 -5.33
N GLU A 129 -34.15 5.22 -6.42
CA GLU A 129 -34.83 5.25 -7.71
C GLU A 129 -34.94 3.86 -8.35
N PRO A 130 -36.10 3.52 -8.95
CA PRO A 130 -36.28 2.27 -9.69
C PRO A 130 -35.23 2.04 -10.77
N GLU A 131 -34.78 3.11 -11.42
CA GLU A 131 -33.76 3.11 -12.47
C GLU A 131 -32.43 2.56 -11.94
N PHE A 132 -31.97 3.02 -10.78
CA PHE A 132 -30.75 2.52 -10.14
C PHE A 132 -30.95 1.06 -9.68
N GLN A 133 -32.09 0.75 -9.08
CA GLN A 133 -32.40 -0.60 -8.57
C GLN A 133 -32.48 -1.66 -9.67
N ALA A 134 -32.81 -1.25 -10.89
CA ALA A 134 -32.86 -2.12 -12.06
C ALA A 134 -31.49 -2.40 -12.69
N LEU A 135 -30.44 -1.64 -12.31
CA LEU A 135 -29.09 -1.85 -12.84
C LEU A 135 -28.52 -3.20 -12.38
N PRO A 136 -27.67 -3.84 -13.21
CA PRO A 136 -26.84 -4.96 -12.76
C PRO A 136 -26.01 -4.60 -11.53
N LEU A 137 -25.78 -5.57 -10.64
CA LEU A 137 -25.04 -5.34 -9.40
C LEU A 137 -23.66 -4.71 -9.63
N ASP A 138 -22.94 -5.15 -10.66
CA ASP A 138 -21.62 -4.59 -10.99
C ASP A 138 -21.68 -3.12 -11.39
N GLU A 139 -22.76 -2.69 -12.07
CA GLU A 139 -22.98 -1.28 -12.40
C GLU A 139 -23.34 -0.46 -11.16
N GLN A 140 -24.17 -1.01 -10.26
CA GLN A 140 -24.46 -0.37 -8.97
C GLN A 140 -23.17 -0.18 -8.15
N LYS A 141 -22.33 -1.21 -8.05
CA LYS A 141 -21.02 -1.13 -7.38
C LYS A 141 -20.13 -0.08 -8.01
N GLN A 142 -20.05 -0.05 -9.34
CA GLN A 142 -19.22 0.91 -10.07
C GLN A 142 -19.66 2.35 -9.80
N MET A 143 -20.97 2.62 -9.81
CA MET A 143 -21.49 3.96 -9.49
C MET A 143 -21.14 4.41 -8.08
N VAL A 144 -21.25 3.52 -7.08
CA VAL A 144 -20.91 3.84 -5.70
C VAL A 144 -19.39 4.00 -5.51
N LEU A 145 -18.57 3.17 -6.17
CA LEU A 145 -17.11 3.32 -6.17
C LEU A 145 -16.67 4.68 -6.74
N GLU A 146 -17.36 5.16 -7.77
CA GLU A 146 -17.07 6.45 -8.39
C GLU A 146 -17.33 7.65 -7.48
N MET A 147 -18.04 7.47 -6.37
CA MET A 147 -18.23 8.54 -5.38
C MET A 147 -17.02 8.76 -4.49
N LEU A 148 -16.18 7.74 -4.29
CA LEU A 148 -15.04 7.83 -3.37
C LEU A 148 -13.98 8.81 -3.88
N ASP A 149 -13.41 9.60 -2.97
CA ASP A 149 -12.22 10.39 -3.27
C ASP A 149 -10.99 9.48 -3.33
N LEU A 150 -10.41 9.35 -4.53
CA LEU A 150 -9.22 8.54 -4.78
C LEU A 150 -7.95 9.10 -4.13
N ASN A 151 -7.96 10.36 -3.70
CA ASN A 151 -6.83 10.95 -2.95
C ASN A 151 -6.86 10.54 -1.48
N GLN A 152 -7.97 9.98 -0.99
CA GLN A 152 -8.20 9.61 0.40
C GLN A 152 -8.27 8.09 0.60
N MET A 153 -7.63 7.32 -0.31
CA MET A 153 -7.60 5.85 -0.25
C MET A 153 -6.85 5.32 0.97
N TYR A 154 -5.87 6.07 1.46
CA TYR A 154 -4.99 5.69 2.57
C TYR A 154 -4.82 6.85 3.54
N VAL A 155 -4.51 6.54 4.79
CA VAL A 155 -4.33 7.55 5.84
C VAL A 155 -3.08 8.38 5.60
N SER A 156 -3.24 9.71 5.57
CA SER A 156 -2.11 10.64 5.51
C SER A 156 -1.42 10.73 6.87
N LEU A 157 -0.08 10.85 6.85
CA LEU A 157 0.71 11.03 8.08
C LEU A 157 0.25 12.25 8.89
N SER A 158 -0.16 13.33 8.23
CA SER A 158 -0.56 14.58 8.89
C SER A 158 -1.90 14.49 9.62
N GLU A 159 -2.74 13.53 9.24
CA GLU A 159 -4.13 13.40 9.69
C GLU A 159 -4.31 12.12 10.52
N MET A 160 -3.25 11.35 10.73
CA MET A 160 -3.26 10.06 11.43
C MET A 160 -3.84 10.08 12.85
N ASP A 161 -3.89 11.26 13.49
CA ASP A 161 -4.46 11.45 14.82
C ASP A 161 -5.92 11.91 14.82
N ASP A 162 -6.50 12.18 13.64
CA ASP A 162 -7.90 12.59 13.54
C ASP A 162 -8.84 11.45 13.94
N GLU A 163 -9.94 11.79 14.61
CA GLU A 163 -10.90 10.82 15.16
C GLU A 163 -11.45 9.87 14.08
N GLN A 164 -11.57 10.35 12.85
CA GLN A 164 -12.05 9.59 11.70
C GLN A 164 -11.18 8.37 11.38
N PHE A 165 -9.88 8.41 11.72
CA PHE A 165 -8.93 7.31 11.50
C PHE A 165 -8.66 6.47 12.76
N ALA A 166 -9.36 6.72 13.88
CA ALA A 166 -9.13 6.00 15.13
C ALA A 166 -9.31 4.47 15.01
N GLY A 167 -10.09 4.01 14.03
CA GLY A 167 -10.28 2.59 13.73
C GLY A 167 -9.29 1.99 12.72
N CYS A 168 -8.40 2.79 12.13
CA CYS A 168 -7.51 2.37 11.05
C CYS A 168 -6.10 2.03 11.52
N LEU A 169 -5.64 2.66 12.60
CA LEU A 169 -4.26 2.58 13.08
C LEU A 169 -4.23 2.49 14.59
N ASN A 170 -3.46 1.54 15.13
CA ASN A 170 -3.21 1.44 16.56
C ASN A 170 -2.02 2.34 16.98
N ASP A 171 -1.79 2.47 18.30
CA ASP A 171 -0.72 3.33 18.83
C ASP A 171 0.69 2.91 18.39
N ASP A 172 0.93 1.61 18.17
CA ASP A 172 2.21 1.08 17.69
C ASP A 172 2.42 1.46 16.22
N ASP A 173 1.40 1.34 15.37
CA ASP A 173 1.46 1.74 13.96
C ASP A 173 1.73 3.25 13.82
N LYS A 174 1.07 4.05 14.67
CA LYS A 174 1.27 5.50 14.74
C LYS A 174 2.69 5.84 15.18
N THR A 175 3.21 5.13 16.16
CA THR A 175 4.57 5.33 16.67
C THR A 175 5.61 4.95 15.62
N LEU A 176 5.44 3.80 14.96
CA LEU A 176 6.30 3.34 13.88
C LEU A 176 6.31 4.32 12.70
N SER A 177 5.13 4.78 12.27
CA SER A 177 4.98 5.76 11.19
C SER A 177 5.72 7.05 11.53
N ARG A 178 5.53 7.60 12.74
CA ARG A 178 6.28 8.81 13.17
C ARG A 178 7.78 8.57 13.19
N ALA A 179 8.24 7.43 13.73
CA ALA A 179 9.66 7.11 13.78
C ALA A 179 10.29 7.03 12.38
N PHE A 180 9.58 6.40 11.43
CA PHE A 180 10.00 6.30 10.03
C PHE A 180 10.25 7.70 9.43
N TYR A 181 9.28 8.61 9.54
CA TYR A 181 9.40 9.96 8.98
C TYR A 181 10.28 10.92 9.80
N GLN A 182 10.36 10.78 11.13
CA GLN A 182 11.20 11.62 12.00
C GLN A 182 12.70 11.33 11.84
N SER A 183 13.07 10.10 11.47
CA SER A 183 14.46 9.74 11.16
C SER A 183 15.08 10.64 10.06
N VAL A 184 14.25 11.20 9.17
CA VAL A 184 14.65 12.08 8.07
C VAL A 184 15.07 13.47 8.56
N LYS A 185 14.39 14.04 9.58
CA LYS A 185 14.73 15.38 10.12
C LYS A 185 16.10 15.39 10.80
N ASN A 186 16.39 14.35 11.60
CA ASN A 186 17.65 14.27 12.36
C ASN A 186 18.88 13.97 11.49
N GLN A 187 18.70 13.48 10.26
CA GLN A 187 19.79 13.27 9.30
C GLN A 187 20.05 14.48 8.39
N ALA A 188 19.02 15.28 8.09
CA ALA A 188 19.17 16.53 7.34
C ALA A 188 19.91 17.59 8.17
N GLU A 189 19.53 17.75 9.45
CA GLU A 189 20.18 18.73 10.36
C GLU A 189 21.65 18.39 10.67
N LYS A 190 22.07 17.12 10.53
CA LYS A 190 23.48 16.72 10.68
C LYS A 190 24.34 16.98 9.46
N LYS A 191 23.76 17.15 8.26
CA LYS A 191 24.54 17.41 7.02
C LYS A 191 24.82 18.89 6.78
N ASP A 192 24.04 19.79 7.37
CA ASP A 192 24.23 21.24 7.25
C ASP A 192 25.14 21.81 8.36
N GLY A 193 25.77 20.94 9.16
CA GLY A 193 26.60 21.30 10.32
C GLY A 193 28.07 20.85 10.28
N GLU A 194 28.58 20.37 9.13
CA GLU A 194 30.01 20.06 8.91
C GLU A 194 30.63 20.92 7.81
#